data_AF-X8DSH4-F1
#
_entry.id   AF-X8DSH4-F1
#
_cell.length_a   1.000
_cell.length_b   1.000
_cell.length_c   1.000
_cell.angle_alpha   90.00
_cell.angle_beta   90.00
_cell.angle_gamma   90.00
#
_symmetry.space_group_name_H-M   'P 1'
#
loop_
_entity.id
_entity.type
_entity.pdbx_description
1 polymer ?
#
loop_
_entity_poly.entity_id
_entity_poly.type
_entity_poly.pdbx_seq_one_letter_code
_entity_poly.pdbx_strand_id
1 'polypeptide(L)'
;MSDAIGVAILGLGNVGSEVARIIESSASDLAARIGAPLEIRGIGVRRVADGRGVPVDLLTDDIEALVARDDVDIVVELMGPVEPARRGILGALNAGKSVVTANKALLAQSAGELAEAAEKARVDLYFEAAVAGAIPVIRPLTQSLAGDSVIRVSGIVNGTTNYILSAMDNTGAGYDTALAEAGELGYAEADPTADVEGYDAAAKAAILASIAFHTKVSADDVYREGITKLSTDDFDSARALQCTIKLLSICERLTDSEGHQRVSARVYPALVPLTHPLASVNGAFNAVFVEAEAAGELMFYGQGAGGAPTASAVLGDLVMAARNRVQGGRGPGRRGTPSCPSRRSVSSRRATTCGCGWQTSPACSPLWPPNSPSVRSASPPCGRRVRSTRRARGWWCSRTRQPTPRFRKLLPLLPILMWYWA
;
A
#
# COMPACT_ATOMS: atom_id res chain seq x y z
N MET A 1 -23.42 28.34 -16.28
CA MET A 1 -22.21 27.55 -15.95
C MET A 1 -22.55 26.71 -14.73
N SER A 2 -21.78 25.68 -14.44
CA SER A 2 -21.77 25.02 -13.13
C SER A 2 -21.26 26.00 -12.07
N ASP A 3 -21.79 25.90 -10.85
CA ASP A 3 -21.31 26.68 -9.71
C ASP A 3 -19.87 26.28 -9.33
N ALA A 4 -19.11 27.22 -8.78
CA ALA A 4 -17.69 27.02 -8.48
C ALA A 4 -17.49 26.19 -7.20
N ILE A 5 -16.77 25.08 -7.32
CA ILE A 5 -16.49 24.15 -6.22
C ILE A 5 -15.54 24.82 -5.23
N GLY A 6 -16.04 25.04 -4.00
CA GLY A 6 -15.28 25.72 -2.95
C GLY A 6 -14.32 24.79 -2.21
N VAL A 7 -13.05 25.20 -2.07
CA VAL A 7 -12.01 24.44 -1.38
C VAL A 7 -11.52 25.17 -0.14
N ALA A 8 -11.54 24.51 1.01
CA ALA A 8 -10.84 24.95 2.22
C ALA A 8 -9.60 24.08 2.47
N ILE A 9 -8.43 24.69 2.72
CA ILE A 9 -7.18 23.97 2.96
C ILE A 9 -6.80 24.10 4.44
N LEU A 10 -6.70 23.00 5.19
CA LEU A 10 -6.27 23.02 6.59
C LEU A 10 -4.78 22.68 6.67
N GLY A 11 -3.94 23.67 6.92
CA GLY A 11 -2.49 23.52 7.03
C GLY A 11 -1.71 24.02 5.80
N LEU A 12 -1.00 25.13 5.98
CA LEU A 12 -0.12 25.73 4.96
C LEU A 12 1.37 25.45 5.26
N GLY A 13 1.76 24.19 5.14
CA GLY A 13 3.16 23.72 5.14
C GLY A 13 3.58 23.19 3.77
N ASN A 14 4.68 22.44 3.70
CA ASN A 14 5.32 21.99 2.45
C ASN A 14 4.38 21.34 1.41
N VAL A 15 3.33 20.63 1.85
CA VAL A 15 2.30 20.06 0.95
C VAL A 15 1.21 21.09 0.65
N GLY A 16 0.70 21.80 1.66
CA GLY A 16 -0.40 22.76 1.50
C GLY A 16 -0.07 23.96 0.62
N SER A 17 1.17 24.47 0.69
CA SER A 17 1.66 25.53 -0.19
C SER A 17 1.71 25.07 -1.64
N GLU A 18 2.15 23.83 -1.91
CA GLU A 18 2.15 23.26 -3.26
C GLU A 18 0.74 22.99 -3.78
N VAL A 19 -0.19 22.51 -2.94
CA VAL A 19 -1.59 22.32 -3.32
C VAL A 19 -2.24 23.66 -3.69
N ALA A 20 -2.08 24.70 -2.86
CA ALA A 20 -2.60 26.04 -3.18
C ALA A 20 -2.01 26.58 -4.49
N ARG A 21 -0.67 26.55 -4.62
CA ARG A 21 0.06 27.00 -5.81
C ARG A 21 -0.40 26.30 -7.09
N ILE A 22 -0.70 24.99 -7.04
CA ILE A 22 -1.14 24.23 -8.22
C ILE A 22 -2.62 24.48 -8.52
N ILE A 23 -3.49 24.68 -7.52
CA ILE A 23 -4.89 25.09 -7.76
C ILE A 23 -4.93 26.41 -8.53
N GLU A 24 -4.14 27.41 -8.11
CA GLU A 24 -4.02 28.69 -8.80
C GLU A 24 -3.37 28.55 -10.20
N SER A 25 -2.16 27.99 -10.28
CA SER A 25 -1.39 27.95 -11.54
C SER A 25 -1.89 26.94 -12.58
N SER A 26 -2.82 26.05 -12.22
CA SER A 26 -3.46 25.10 -13.16
C SER A 26 -4.99 25.21 -13.16
N ALA A 27 -5.55 26.34 -12.72
CA ALA A 27 -7.00 26.53 -12.55
C ALA A 27 -7.83 26.18 -13.81
N SER A 28 -7.38 26.57 -15.01
CA SER A 28 -8.06 26.26 -16.28
C SER A 28 -8.14 24.76 -16.56
N ASP A 29 -7.03 24.05 -16.33
CA ASP A 29 -6.89 22.62 -16.55
C ASP A 29 -7.70 21.82 -15.52
N LEU A 30 -7.66 22.24 -14.27
CA LEU A 30 -8.46 21.65 -13.20
C LEU A 30 -9.95 21.86 -13.47
N ALA A 31 -10.38 23.06 -13.84
CA ALA A 31 -11.77 23.35 -14.17
C ALA A 31 -12.27 22.54 -15.38
N ALA A 32 -11.47 22.44 -16.44
CA ALA A 32 -11.78 21.61 -17.61
C ALA A 32 -11.84 20.10 -17.27
N ARG A 33 -11.00 19.62 -16.35
CA ARG A 33 -11.03 18.23 -15.87
C ARG A 33 -12.20 17.94 -14.95
N ILE A 34 -12.64 18.91 -14.13
CA ILE A 34 -13.72 18.76 -13.15
C ILE A 34 -15.10 18.94 -13.79
N GLY A 35 -15.23 19.89 -14.72
CA GLY A 35 -16.51 20.35 -15.25
C GLY A 35 -17.10 21.55 -14.50
N ALA A 36 -16.34 22.18 -13.61
CA ALA A 36 -16.69 23.39 -12.85
C ALA A 36 -15.41 24.11 -12.39
N PRO A 37 -15.42 25.44 -12.14
CA PRO A 37 -14.30 26.13 -11.50
C PRO A 37 -13.97 25.53 -10.12
N LEU A 38 -12.71 25.64 -9.72
CA LEU A 38 -12.21 25.17 -8.42
C LEU A 38 -11.54 26.35 -7.72
N GLU A 39 -12.08 26.78 -6.58
CA GLU A 39 -11.72 28.07 -5.98
C GLU A 39 -11.37 27.91 -4.49
N ILE A 40 -10.22 28.47 -4.07
CA ILE A 40 -9.81 28.47 -2.66
C ILE A 40 -10.67 29.49 -1.91
N ARG A 41 -11.39 29.02 -0.89
CA ARG A 41 -12.30 29.82 -0.05
C ARG A 41 -11.61 30.32 1.22
N GLY A 42 -10.60 29.59 1.70
CA GLY A 42 -9.80 29.94 2.87
C GLY A 42 -8.83 28.83 3.26
N ILE A 43 -7.87 29.18 4.11
CA ILE A 43 -6.72 28.38 4.47
C ILE A 43 -6.51 28.45 6.00
N GLY A 44 -6.76 27.33 6.68
CA GLY A 44 -6.61 27.19 8.13
C GLY A 44 -5.14 27.13 8.53
N VAL A 45 -4.70 28.06 9.39
CA VAL A 45 -3.30 28.19 9.86
C VAL A 45 -3.23 28.57 11.34
N ARG A 46 -2.27 27.98 12.08
CA ARG A 46 -2.01 28.33 13.50
C ARG A 46 -1.48 29.76 13.74
N ARG A 47 -1.20 30.51 12.67
CA ARG A 47 -0.73 31.90 12.69
C ARG A 47 -1.01 32.54 11.34
N VAL A 48 -1.96 33.48 11.34
CA VAL A 48 -2.16 34.43 10.25
C VAL A 48 -0.95 35.38 10.19
N ALA A 49 -0.35 35.55 9.02
CA ALA A 49 0.78 36.45 8.76
C ALA A 49 1.04 36.60 7.25
N ASP A 50 1.54 37.77 6.84
CA ASP A 50 2.05 38.02 5.50
C ASP A 50 3.24 37.13 5.10
N GLY A 51 3.57 37.14 3.81
CA GLY A 51 4.77 36.47 3.27
C GLY A 51 4.67 34.94 3.18
N ARG A 52 3.47 34.37 3.37
CA ARG A 52 3.23 32.90 3.36
C ARG A 52 3.04 32.28 1.97
N GLY A 53 3.24 33.06 0.90
CA GLY A 53 3.05 32.63 -0.49
C GLY A 53 1.60 32.58 -0.95
N VAL A 54 0.66 33.08 -0.15
CA VAL A 54 -0.77 33.21 -0.44
C VAL A 54 -1.29 34.55 0.11
N PRO A 55 -2.41 35.10 -0.40
CA PRO A 55 -3.08 36.27 0.17
C PRO A 55 -3.51 36.06 1.63
N VAL A 56 -3.38 37.10 2.46
CA VAL A 56 -3.65 37.03 3.91
C VAL A 56 -5.14 37.01 4.24
N ASP A 57 -5.99 37.55 3.38
CA ASP A 57 -7.45 37.48 3.44
C ASP A 57 -7.99 36.05 3.25
N LEU A 58 -7.19 35.13 2.71
CA LEU A 58 -7.50 33.69 2.73
C LEU A 58 -7.09 33.00 4.04
N LEU A 59 -6.23 33.59 4.88
CA LEU A 59 -5.72 32.95 6.09
C LEU A 59 -6.66 33.14 7.28
N THR A 60 -6.97 32.06 7.99
CA THR A 60 -7.72 32.08 9.26
C THR A 60 -7.15 31.07 10.26
N ASP A 61 -7.21 31.37 11.55
CA ASP A 61 -6.93 30.42 12.64
C ASP A 61 -8.20 29.72 13.16
N ASP A 62 -9.39 30.26 12.88
CA ASP A 62 -10.66 29.56 13.10
C ASP A 62 -10.92 28.52 11.99
N ILE A 63 -10.50 27.29 12.28
CA ILE A 63 -10.72 26.10 11.46
C ILE A 63 -12.19 25.67 11.47
N GLU A 64 -12.91 25.86 12.58
CA GLU A 64 -14.27 25.33 12.75
C GLU A 64 -15.27 26.18 11.96
N ALA A 65 -15.13 27.52 11.97
CA ALA A 65 -15.85 28.41 11.06
C ALA A 65 -15.49 28.14 9.58
N LEU A 66 -14.21 27.90 9.27
CA LEU A 66 -13.77 27.65 7.89
C LEU A 66 -14.43 26.40 7.27
N VAL A 67 -14.50 25.28 8.00
CA VAL A 67 -15.14 24.05 7.47
C VAL A 67 -16.66 24.10 7.48
N ALA A 68 -17.27 24.95 8.33
CA ALA A 68 -18.71 25.10 8.42
C ALA A 68 -19.32 26.00 7.32
N ARG A 69 -18.53 26.84 6.65
CA ARG A 69 -18.97 27.76 5.59
C ARG A 69 -19.79 27.07 4.49
N ASP A 70 -20.91 27.69 4.09
CA ASP A 70 -21.77 27.18 3.01
C ASP A 70 -21.10 27.19 1.63
N ASP A 71 -20.22 28.17 1.36
CA ASP A 71 -19.51 28.34 0.09
C ASP A 71 -18.28 27.41 -0.09
N VAL A 72 -18.07 26.47 0.85
CA VAL A 72 -17.08 25.39 0.82
C VAL A 72 -17.76 24.06 0.48
N ASP A 73 -17.18 23.29 -0.44
CA ASP A 73 -17.58 21.91 -0.77
C ASP A 73 -16.62 20.86 -0.23
N ILE A 74 -15.31 21.15 -0.32
CA ILE A 74 -14.24 20.18 -0.10
C ILE A 74 -13.23 20.74 0.90
N VAL A 75 -12.89 19.95 1.91
CA VAL A 75 -11.89 20.28 2.92
C VAL A 75 -10.66 19.40 2.69
N VAL A 76 -9.51 20.04 2.48
CA VAL A 76 -8.21 19.41 2.22
C VAL A 76 -7.37 19.51 3.48
N GLU A 77 -7.23 18.40 4.21
CA GLU A 77 -6.58 18.35 5.53
C GLU A 77 -5.11 17.89 5.42
N LEU A 78 -4.21 18.80 5.79
CA LEU A 78 -2.74 18.69 5.67
C LEU A 78 -2.04 19.17 6.95
N MET A 79 -2.68 18.95 8.11
CA MET A 79 -2.15 19.26 9.43
C MET A 79 -1.42 18.03 10.01
N GLY A 80 -0.33 18.26 10.74
CA GLY A 80 0.37 17.18 11.44
C GLY A 80 -0.41 16.60 12.63
N PRO A 81 -0.82 17.42 13.62
CA PRO A 81 -1.39 16.91 14.87
C PRO A 81 -2.74 16.20 14.71
N VAL A 82 -2.82 14.96 15.23
CA VAL A 82 -3.95 14.03 15.06
C VAL A 82 -5.29 14.59 15.57
N GLU A 83 -5.35 15.13 16.79
CA GLU A 83 -6.63 15.60 17.35
C GLU A 83 -7.21 16.85 16.67
N PRO A 84 -6.43 17.91 16.36
CA PRO A 84 -6.88 19.00 15.50
C PRO A 84 -7.36 18.54 14.11
N ALA A 85 -6.63 17.59 13.48
CA ALA A 85 -7.05 16.98 12.22
C ALA A 85 -8.38 16.21 12.36
N ARG A 86 -8.51 15.39 13.42
CA ARG A 86 -9.73 14.62 13.71
C ARG A 86 -10.95 15.53 13.90
N ARG A 87 -10.82 16.63 14.67
CA ARG A 87 -11.90 17.62 14.82
C ARG A 87 -12.25 18.30 13.51
N GLY A 88 -11.25 18.77 12.75
CA GLY A 88 -11.46 19.42 11.46
C GLY A 88 -12.16 18.52 10.44
N ILE A 89 -11.74 17.25 10.31
CA ILE A 89 -12.37 16.27 9.43
C ILE A 89 -13.77 15.93 9.90
N LEU A 90 -13.99 15.64 11.19
CA LEU A 90 -15.34 15.31 11.69
C LEU A 90 -16.29 16.51 11.57
N GLY A 91 -15.83 17.74 11.77
CA GLY A 91 -16.61 18.96 11.51
C GLY A 91 -17.02 19.05 10.04
N ALA A 92 -16.06 18.94 9.13
CA ALA A 92 -16.28 18.96 7.68
C ALA A 92 -17.27 17.88 7.22
N LEU A 93 -17.06 16.61 7.62
CA LEU A 93 -17.93 15.50 7.24
C LEU A 93 -19.35 15.70 7.77
N ASN A 94 -19.53 16.09 9.04
CA ASN A 94 -20.87 16.33 9.61
C ASN A 94 -21.56 17.57 8.98
N ALA A 95 -20.80 18.56 8.51
CA ALA A 95 -21.30 19.71 7.74
C ALA A 95 -21.55 19.39 6.25
N GLY A 96 -21.51 18.12 5.85
CA GLY A 96 -21.78 17.69 4.47
C GLY A 96 -20.69 18.10 3.47
N LYS A 97 -19.45 18.29 3.94
CA LYS A 97 -18.28 18.59 3.08
C LYS A 97 -17.51 17.30 2.76
N SER A 98 -17.00 17.19 1.53
CA SER A 98 -16.13 16.07 1.15
C SER A 98 -14.72 16.32 1.70
N VAL A 99 -13.98 15.28 2.06
CA VAL A 99 -12.64 15.43 2.67
C VAL A 99 -11.56 14.72 1.87
N VAL A 100 -10.41 15.38 1.73
CA VAL A 100 -9.14 14.79 1.27
C VAL A 100 -8.12 14.98 2.39
N THR A 101 -7.39 13.93 2.80
CA THR A 101 -6.38 14.03 3.88
C THR A 101 -5.07 13.30 3.54
N ALA A 102 -3.95 13.81 4.04
CA ALA A 102 -2.65 13.12 4.02
C ALA A 102 -2.25 12.55 5.40
N ASN A 103 -3.12 12.60 6.42
CA ASN A 103 -2.75 12.31 7.80
C ASN A 103 -2.73 10.79 8.10
N LYS A 104 -1.60 10.16 7.76
CA LYS A 104 -1.28 8.75 8.02
C LYS A 104 -1.54 8.30 9.48
N ALA A 105 -1.25 9.17 10.46
CA ALA A 105 -1.35 8.83 11.88
C ALA A 105 -2.81 8.79 12.36
N LEU A 106 -3.63 9.73 11.91
CA LEU A 106 -5.07 9.76 12.15
C LEU A 106 -5.78 8.57 11.50
N LEU A 107 -5.43 8.24 10.25
CA LEU A 107 -6.05 7.11 9.53
C LEU A 107 -5.73 5.76 10.20
N ALA A 108 -4.48 5.55 10.65
CA ALA A 108 -4.08 4.33 11.36
C ALA A 108 -4.77 4.14 12.74
N GLN A 109 -5.38 5.19 13.30
CA GLN A 109 -6.09 5.17 14.59
C GLN A 109 -7.62 5.18 14.43
N SER A 110 -8.15 6.03 13.54
CA SER A 110 -9.58 6.41 13.54
C SER A 110 -10.29 6.24 12.19
N ALA A 111 -9.67 5.62 11.17
CA ALA A 111 -10.30 5.51 9.83
C ALA A 111 -11.70 4.86 9.81
N GLY A 112 -12.04 4.02 10.81
CA GLY A 112 -13.40 3.50 10.98
C GLY A 112 -14.43 4.60 11.28
N GLU A 113 -14.17 5.44 12.29
CA GLU A 113 -15.03 6.56 12.68
C GLU A 113 -15.20 7.56 11.54
N LEU A 114 -14.10 7.90 10.85
CA LEU A 114 -14.12 8.86 9.74
C LEU A 114 -14.90 8.33 8.52
N ALA A 115 -14.76 7.04 8.19
CA ALA A 115 -15.54 6.42 7.12
C ALA A 115 -17.04 6.32 7.47
N GLU A 116 -17.37 5.94 8.70
CA GLU A 116 -18.75 5.84 9.20
C GLU A 116 -19.43 7.23 9.22
N ALA A 117 -18.70 8.29 9.54
CA ALA A 117 -19.16 9.68 9.42
C ALA A 117 -19.39 10.11 7.96
N ALA A 118 -18.44 9.82 7.06
CA ALA A 118 -18.55 10.16 5.63
C ALA A 118 -19.74 9.45 4.95
N GLU A 119 -19.95 8.17 5.21
CA GLU A 119 -21.07 7.40 4.67
C GLU A 119 -22.43 7.91 5.17
N LYS A 120 -22.52 8.25 6.46
CA LYS A 120 -23.72 8.85 7.08
C LYS A 120 -24.04 10.21 6.45
N ALA A 121 -23.04 11.08 6.30
CA ALA A 121 -23.18 12.40 5.69
C ALA A 121 -23.29 12.38 4.15
N ARG A 122 -23.12 11.20 3.53
CA ARG A 122 -23.24 10.96 2.09
C ARG A 122 -22.17 11.65 1.23
N VAL A 123 -20.99 11.89 1.81
CA VAL A 123 -19.85 12.59 1.19
C VAL A 123 -18.67 11.64 0.93
N ASP A 124 -17.66 12.14 0.23
CA ASP A 124 -16.41 11.40 0.00
C ASP A 124 -15.40 11.64 1.12
N LEU A 125 -14.61 10.60 1.43
CA LEU A 125 -13.38 10.69 2.22
C LEU A 125 -12.26 10.00 1.44
N TYR A 126 -11.32 10.80 0.94
CA TYR A 126 -10.16 10.34 0.16
C TYR A 126 -8.85 10.59 0.91
N PHE A 127 -7.85 9.74 0.66
CA PHE A 127 -6.60 9.71 1.43
C PHE A 127 -5.42 9.01 0.73
N GLU A 128 -5.36 9.02 -0.61
CA GLU A 128 -4.23 8.46 -1.39
C GLU A 128 -2.89 9.01 -0.88
N ALA A 129 -2.83 10.33 -0.67
CA ALA A 129 -1.66 11.05 -0.17
C ALA A 129 -1.12 10.60 1.20
N ALA A 130 -1.89 9.83 1.98
CA ALA A 130 -1.43 9.30 3.27
C ALA A 130 -0.49 8.08 3.15
N VAL A 131 -0.46 7.42 1.99
CA VAL A 131 0.38 6.23 1.76
C VAL A 131 1.19 6.40 0.48
N ALA A 132 2.50 6.14 0.56
CA ALA A 132 3.41 6.13 -0.58
C ALA A 132 3.53 7.43 -1.43
N GLY A 133 3.05 8.57 -0.94
CA GLY A 133 3.40 9.91 -1.45
C GLY A 133 2.76 10.21 -2.80
N ALA A 134 3.55 10.16 -3.88
CA ALA A 134 3.04 10.32 -5.26
C ALA A 134 2.59 9.01 -5.91
N ILE A 135 2.90 7.85 -5.32
CA ILE A 135 2.60 6.55 -5.90
C ILE A 135 1.11 6.26 -5.68
N PRO A 136 0.28 6.08 -6.74
CA PRO A 136 -1.10 5.65 -6.57
C PRO A 136 -1.12 4.18 -6.13
N VAL A 137 -1.64 3.90 -4.93
CA VAL A 137 -1.70 2.55 -4.35
C VAL A 137 -3.08 2.26 -3.78
N ILE A 138 -3.67 3.21 -3.06
CA ILE A 138 -5.02 3.10 -2.48
C ILE A 138 -6.07 3.02 -3.60
N ARG A 139 -5.98 3.86 -4.63
CA ARG A 139 -6.93 3.85 -5.75
C ARG A 139 -6.84 2.59 -6.61
N PRO A 140 -5.65 2.08 -7.01
CA PRO A 140 -5.54 0.76 -7.63
C PRO A 140 -6.13 -0.38 -6.78
N LEU A 141 -5.84 -0.43 -5.48
CA LEU A 141 -6.37 -1.48 -4.59
C LEU A 141 -7.90 -1.36 -4.36
N THR A 142 -8.46 -0.15 -4.30
CA THR A 142 -9.90 0.07 -4.02
C THR A 142 -10.80 0.12 -5.26
N GLN A 143 -10.25 0.33 -6.46
CA GLN A 143 -11.02 0.53 -7.69
C GLN A 143 -10.58 -0.43 -8.80
N SER A 144 -9.29 -0.42 -9.18
CA SER A 144 -8.79 -1.24 -10.30
C SER A 144 -8.78 -2.74 -9.99
N LEU A 145 -8.46 -3.11 -8.75
CA LEU A 145 -8.40 -4.49 -8.27
C LEU A 145 -9.66 -4.90 -7.48
N ALA A 146 -10.71 -4.08 -7.46
CA ALA A 146 -11.96 -4.38 -6.75
C ALA A 146 -12.77 -5.56 -7.35
N GLY A 147 -12.38 -6.04 -8.54
CA GLY A 147 -12.91 -7.26 -9.17
C GLY A 147 -11.96 -8.47 -9.06
N ASP A 148 -10.89 -8.37 -8.28
CA ASP A 148 -9.85 -9.40 -8.11
C ASP A 148 -9.66 -9.73 -6.62
N SER A 149 -8.97 -10.84 -6.33
CA SER A 149 -8.63 -11.28 -4.98
C SER A 149 -7.16 -10.98 -4.71
N VAL A 150 -6.90 -9.91 -3.95
CA VAL A 150 -5.53 -9.60 -3.49
C VAL A 150 -5.13 -10.62 -2.41
N ILE A 151 -4.01 -11.29 -2.67
CA ILE A 151 -3.40 -12.31 -1.81
C ILE A 151 -2.38 -11.66 -0.88
N ARG A 152 -1.51 -10.81 -1.44
CA ARG A 152 -0.35 -10.25 -0.73
C ARG A 152 0.01 -8.85 -1.25
N VAL A 153 0.49 -8.01 -0.34
CA VAL A 153 1.03 -6.68 -0.62
C VAL A 153 2.36 -6.56 0.13
N SER A 154 3.46 -6.43 -0.60
CA SER A 154 4.82 -6.30 -0.06
C SER A 154 5.44 -5.00 -0.52
N GLY A 155 5.97 -4.16 0.36
CA GLY A 155 6.44 -2.84 -0.05
C GLY A 155 7.55 -2.23 0.78
N ILE A 156 8.37 -1.43 0.10
CA ILE A 156 9.30 -0.46 0.68
C ILE A 156 8.53 0.86 0.74
N VAL A 157 8.05 1.20 1.94
CA VAL A 157 7.09 2.32 2.14
C VAL A 157 7.68 3.51 2.91
N ASN A 158 8.95 3.42 3.31
CA ASN A 158 9.69 4.43 4.04
C ASN A 158 11.01 4.76 3.32
N GLY A 159 11.14 6.02 2.86
CA GLY A 159 12.30 6.47 2.07
C GLY A 159 13.59 6.61 2.90
N THR A 160 13.48 7.07 4.15
CA THR A 160 14.62 7.28 5.06
C THR A 160 15.38 5.98 5.29
N THR A 161 14.68 4.92 5.71
CA THR A 161 15.28 3.59 5.94
C THR A 161 15.77 2.95 4.66
N ASN A 162 15.05 3.07 3.53
CA ASN A 162 15.55 2.55 2.26
C ASN A 162 16.82 3.27 1.78
N TYR A 163 16.93 4.57 2.01
CA TYR A 163 18.15 5.33 1.73
C TYR A 163 19.33 4.82 2.58
N ILE A 164 19.15 4.68 3.90
CA ILE A 164 20.20 4.16 4.80
C ILE A 164 20.64 2.76 4.38
N LEU A 165 19.71 1.83 4.13
CA LEU A 165 20.03 0.46 3.71
C LEU A 165 20.72 0.43 2.32
N SER A 166 20.32 1.29 1.38
CA SER A 166 21.00 1.45 0.10
C SER A 166 22.40 2.05 0.25
N ALA A 167 22.62 2.98 1.18
CA ALA A 167 23.95 3.52 1.45
C ALA A 167 24.87 2.45 2.03
N MET A 168 24.41 1.69 3.03
CA MET A 168 25.15 0.55 3.62
C MET A 168 25.53 -0.50 2.57
N ASP A 169 24.59 -0.93 1.71
CA ASP A 169 24.88 -1.89 0.63
C ASP A 169 25.91 -1.32 -0.37
N ASN A 170 25.66 -0.14 -0.95
CA ASN A 170 26.52 0.39 -2.02
C ASN A 170 27.93 0.81 -1.55
N THR A 171 28.10 1.20 -0.29
CA THR A 171 29.38 1.74 0.22
C THR A 171 30.13 0.80 1.18
N GLY A 172 29.44 -0.16 1.78
CA GLY A 172 29.97 -0.93 2.92
C GLY A 172 30.07 -0.14 4.22
N ALA A 173 29.46 1.04 4.31
CA ALA A 173 29.47 1.86 5.53
C ALA A 173 28.62 1.24 6.66
N GLY A 174 29.03 1.51 7.90
CA GLY A 174 28.26 1.16 9.09
C GLY A 174 26.99 2.01 9.24
N TYR A 175 26.03 1.48 10.00
CA TYR A 175 24.71 2.10 10.22
C TYR A 175 24.79 3.56 10.67
N ASP A 176 25.62 3.89 11.66
CA ASP A 176 25.74 5.25 12.20
C ASP A 176 26.25 6.26 11.14
N THR A 177 27.16 5.83 10.27
CA THR A 177 27.67 6.65 9.17
C THR A 177 26.60 6.90 8.11
N ALA A 178 25.86 5.86 7.71
CA ALA A 178 24.77 5.97 6.74
C ALA A 178 23.59 6.79 7.29
N LEU A 179 23.34 6.75 8.60
CA LEU A 179 22.36 7.59 9.28
C LEU A 179 22.81 9.06 9.33
N ALA A 180 24.10 9.33 9.57
CA ALA A 180 24.65 10.68 9.53
C ALA A 180 24.57 11.30 8.12
N GLU A 181 24.96 10.56 7.08
CA GLU A 181 24.82 10.98 5.67
C GLU A 181 23.35 11.28 5.31
N ALA A 182 22.42 10.42 5.75
CA ALA A 182 20.98 10.64 5.56
C ALA A 182 20.49 11.93 6.26
N GLY A 183 21.06 12.29 7.41
CA GLY A 183 20.77 13.55 8.11
C GLY A 183 21.34 14.78 7.39
N GLU A 184 22.60 14.74 6.96
CA GLU A 184 23.26 15.83 6.23
C GLU A 184 22.56 16.15 4.89
N LEU A 185 22.06 15.12 4.20
CA LEU A 185 21.30 15.26 2.95
C LEU A 185 19.80 15.57 3.16
N GLY A 186 19.33 15.67 4.41
CA GLY A 186 17.94 15.98 4.74
C GLY A 186 16.94 14.87 4.43
N TYR A 187 17.40 13.61 4.31
CA TYR A 187 16.53 12.43 4.22
C TYR A 187 16.05 11.95 5.58
N ALA A 188 16.80 12.21 6.66
CA ALA A 188 16.42 11.91 8.03
C ALA A 188 16.14 13.20 8.84
N GLU A 189 15.12 13.17 9.70
CA GLU A 189 14.88 14.23 10.69
C GLU A 189 15.83 14.09 11.91
N ALA A 190 15.94 15.15 12.71
CA ALA A 190 16.83 15.19 13.89
C ALA A 190 16.46 14.17 14.99
N ASP A 191 15.21 13.69 15.01
CA ASP A 191 14.81 12.46 15.70
C ASP A 191 14.30 11.45 14.65
N PRO A 192 15.17 10.56 14.14
CA PRO A 192 14.80 9.60 13.10
C PRO A 192 14.04 8.38 13.66
N THR A 193 13.69 8.33 14.96
CA THR A 193 13.10 7.17 15.64
C THR A 193 11.83 6.67 14.94
N ALA A 194 10.99 7.57 14.42
CA ALA A 194 9.76 7.19 13.71
C ALA A 194 10.02 6.34 12.45
N ASP A 195 11.18 6.54 11.80
CA ASP A 195 11.59 5.85 10.59
C ASP A 195 12.44 4.61 10.91
N VAL A 196 13.52 4.74 11.68
CA VAL A 196 14.50 3.65 11.87
C VAL A 196 13.99 2.49 12.71
N GLU A 197 13.04 2.75 13.63
CA GLU A 197 12.27 1.69 14.31
C GLU A 197 11.09 1.19 13.45
N GLY A 198 10.77 1.83 12.33
CA GLY A 198 9.72 1.38 11.41
C GLY A 198 8.29 1.72 11.84
N TYR A 199 8.07 2.72 12.69
CA TYR A 199 6.72 3.14 13.09
C TYR A 199 5.92 3.72 11.91
N ASP A 200 6.54 4.54 11.08
CA ASP A 200 5.95 5.05 9.84
C ASP A 200 5.56 3.92 8.87
N ALA A 201 6.44 2.93 8.72
CA ALA A 201 6.18 1.76 7.90
C ALA A 201 5.04 0.90 8.48
N ALA A 202 4.98 0.69 9.79
CA ALA A 202 3.90 -0.06 10.45
C ALA A 202 2.53 0.62 10.30
N ALA A 203 2.46 1.95 10.42
CA ALA A 203 1.23 2.70 10.18
C ALA A 203 0.75 2.57 8.72
N LYS A 204 1.67 2.66 7.74
CA LYS A 204 1.37 2.44 6.32
C LYS A 204 0.95 1.00 6.03
N ALA A 205 1.58 0.02 6.67
CA ALA A 205 1.20 -1.40 6.57
C ALA A 205 -0.21 -1.68 7.10
N ALA A 206 -0.59 -1.09 8.25
CA ALA A 206 -1.96 -1.20 8.79
C ALA A 206 -3.02 -0.66 7.81
N ILE A 207 -2.74 0.50 7.19
CA ILE A 207 -3.62 1.10 6.18
C ILE A 207 -3.69 0.20 4.92
N LEU A 208 -2.55 -0.26 4.38
CA LEU A 208 -2.50 -1.14 3.21
C LEU A 208 -3.23 -2.47 3.44
N ALA A 209 -2.99 -3.15 4.56
CA ALA A 209 -3.67 -4.40 4.92
C ALA A 209 -5.19 -4.20 5.10
N SER A 210 -5.59 -3.09 5.74
CA SER A 210 -7.01 -2.73 5.87
C SER A 210 -7.67 -2.50 4.52
N ILE A 211 -6.96 -1.95 3.54
CA ILE A 211 -7.49 -1.68 2.20
C ILE A 211 -7.58 -2.97 1.39
N ALA A 212 -6.43 -3.64 1.17
CA ALA A 212 -6.29 -4.79 0.26
C ALA A 212 -7.14 -6.01 0.66
N PHE A 213 -7.44 -6.14 1.96
CA PHE A 213 -8.21 -7.26 2.50
C PHE A 213 -9.58 -6.84 3.06
N HIS A 214 -10.00 -5.58 2.83
CA HIS A 214 -11.28 -4.99 3.24
C HIS A 214 -11.64 -5.09 4.75
N THR A 215 -10.68 -5.42 5.62
CA THR A 215 -10.90 -5.51 7.08
C THR A 215 -10.52 -4.21 7.80
N LYS A 216 -10.61 -4.20 9.14
CA LYS A 216 -10.03 -3.16 10.01
C LYS A 216 -8.74 -3.74 10.65
N VAL A 217 -7.58 -3.14 10.34
CA VAL A 217 -6.26 -3.44 10.95
C VAL A 217 -5.74 -2.15 11.57
N SER A 218 -5.39 -2.18 12.86
CA SER A 218 -4.78 -1.06 13.57
C SER A 218 -3.25 -1.15 13.53
N ALA A 219 -2.54 -0.07 13.90
CA ALA A 219 -1.09 -0.14 14.09
C ALA A 219 -0.69 -1.16 15.19
N ASP A 220 -1.55 -1.39 16.20
CA ASP A 220 -1.33 -2.34 17.30
C ASP A 220 -1.51 -3.83 16.90
N ASP A 221 -2.00 -4.09 15.69
CA ASP A 221 -2.05 -5.43 15.09
C ASP A 221 -0.76 -5.76 14.31
N VAL A 222 0.06 -4.76 13.97
CA VAL A 222 1.23 -4.91 13.09
C VAL A 222 2.48 -5.29 13.89
N TYR A 223 3.14 -6.39 13.50
CA TYR A 223 4.47 -6.68 14.04
C TYR A 223 5.49 -5.66 13.51
N ARG A 224 6.33 -5.09 14.38
CA ARG A 224 7.33 -4.06 14.03
C ARG A 224 8.72 -4.45 14.52
N GLU A 225 9.68 -4.48 13.61
CA GLU A 225 11.11 -4.49 13.88
C GLU A 225 11.83 -3.46 12.99
N GLY A 226 12.76 -2.70 13.58
CA GLY A 226 13.52 -1.64 12.92
C GLY A 226 14.83 -2.12 12.28
N ILE A 227 15.56 -1.18 11.67
CA ILE A 227 16.88 -1.41 11.04
C ILE A 227 18.06 -1.22 12.00
N THR A 228 17.80 -0.76 13.23
CA THR A 228 18.76 -0.33 14.27
C THR A 228 19.74 -1.42 14.77
N LYS A 229 19.60 -2.67 14.33
CA LYS A 229 20.45 -3.81 14.70
C LYS A 229 21.35 -4.33 13.58
N LEU A 230 21.22 -3.79 12.36
CA LEU A 230 21.92 -4.31 11.19
C LEU A 230 23.39 -3.87 11.17
N SER A 231 24.27 -4.82 10.90
CA SER A 231 25.72 -4.63 10.77
C SER A 231 26.17 -4.67 9.31
N THR A 232 27.42 -4.29 9.07
CA THR A 232 28.11 -4.52 7.78
C THR A 232 28.16 -6.00 7.41
N ASP A 233 28.37 -6.85 8.42
CA ASP A 233 28.56 -8.29 8.29
C ASP A 233 27.26 -8.98 7.81
N ASP A 234 26.09 -8.43 8.17
CA ASP A 234 24.79 -8.85 7.64
C ASP A 234 24.68 -8.57 6.13
N PHE A 235 25.13 -7.41 5.67
CA PHE A 235 25.11 -7.03 4.25
C PHE A 235 26.11 -7.86 3.42
N ASP A 236 27.33 -8.09 3.90
CA ASP A 236 28.28 -8.97 3.21
C ASP A 236 27.82 -10.44 3.21
N SER A 237 27.16 -10.90 4.26
CA SER A 237 26.50 -12.21 4.30
C SER A 237 25.33 -12.30 3.32
N ALA A 238 24.48 -11.28 3.24
CA ALA A 238 23.38 -11.21 2.27
C ALA A 238 23.91 -11.20 0.82
N ARG A 239 24.97 -10.44 0.56
CA ARG A 239 25.66 -10.37 -0.74
C ARG A 239 26.24 -11.71 -1.17
N ALA A 240 26.85 -12.45 -0.25
CA ALA A 240 27.31 -13.82 -0.50
C ALA A 240 26.16 -14.80 -0.83
N LEU A 241 24.96 -14.54 -0.31
CA LEU A 241 23.71 -15.25 -0.62
C LEU A 241 22.93 -14.65 -1.83
N GLN A 242 23.54 -13.77 -2.62
CA GLN A 242 22.91 -13.07 -3.76
C GLN A 242 21.61 -12.33 -3.38
N CYS A 243 21.58 -11.74 -2.18
CA CYS A 243 20.51 -10.93 -1.63
C CYS A 243 21.01 -9.52 -1.26
N THR A 244 20.07 -8.58 -1.13
CA THR A 244 20.23 -7.29 -0.42
C THR A 244 19.29 -7.26 0.79
N ILE A 245 19.46 -6.33 1.72
CA ILE A 245 18.59 -6.18 2.89
C ILE A 245 17.66 -4.97 2.70
N LYS A 246 16.35 -5.17 2.85
CA LYS A 246 15.33 -4.11 2.75
C LYS A 246 14.36 -4.17 3.94
N LEU A 247 13.95 -3.01 4.46
CA LEU A 247 12.86 -2.91 5.43
C LEU A 247 11.54 -3.11 4.68
N LEU A 248 10.96 -4.31 4.76
CA LEU A 248 9.74 -4.65 4.05
C LEU A 248 8.52 -4.53 4.97
N SER A 249 7.49 -3.85 4.48
CA SER A 249 6.12 -3.96 4.98
C SER A 249 5.40 -5.04 4.19
N ILE A 250 5.01 -6.13 4.84
CA ILE A 250 4.37 -7.30 4.24
C ILE A 250 2.98 -7.49 4.85
N CYS A 251 1.98 -7.51 3.99
CA CYS A 251 0.58 -7.70 4.30
C CYS A 251 0.08 -8.93 3.52
N GLU A 252 -0.47 -9.94 4.19
CA GLU A 252 -0.83 -11.23 3.59
C GLU A 252 -2.21 -11.72 4.05
N ARG A 253 -3.02 -12.19 3.10
CA ARG A 253 -4.22 -12.98 3.33
C ARG A 253 -3.82 -14.45 3.48
N LEU A 254 -3.80 -14.93 4.72
CA LEU A 254 -3.53 -16.32 5.04
C LEU A 254 -4.86 -17.09 5.14
N THR A 255 -4.92 -18.29 4.56
CA THR A 255 -6.06 -19.21 4.71
C THR A 255 -5.57 -20.46 5.41
N ASP A 256 -6.19 -20.85 6.53
CA ASP A 256 -5.85 -22.10 7.23
C ASP A 256 -6.49 -23.33 6.57
N SER A 257 -6.05 -24.53 6.98
CA SER A 257 -6.50 -25.82 6.41
C SER A 257 -8.00 -26.11 6.60
N GLU A 258 -8.68 -25.34 7.44
CA GLU A 258 -10.14 -25.41 7.66
C GLU A 258 -10.89 -24.38 6.81
N GLY A 259 -10.17 -23.53 6.07
CA GLY A 259 -10.72 -22.51 5.17
C GLY A 259 -10.92 -21.13 5.79
N HIS A 260 -10.50 -20.90 7.05
CA HIS A 260 -10.66 -19.58 7.66
C HIS A 260 -9.60 -18.61 7.13
N GLN A 261 -10.04 -17.45 6.64
CA GLN A 261 -9.15 -16.36 6.24
C GLN A 261 -8.72 -15.52 7.44
N ARG A 262 -7.46 -15.09 7.41
CA ARG A 262 -6.77 -14.28 8.42
C ARG A 262 -5.88 -13.28 7.71
N VAL A 263 -5.63 -12.12 8.33
CA VAL A 263 -4.70 -11.12 7.81
C VAL A 263 -3.45 -11.09 8.70
N SER A 264 -2.27 -11.19 8.07
CA SER A 264 -0.99 -10.87 8.68
C SER A 264 -0.54 -9.50 8.17
N ALA A 265 -0.11 -8.62 9.06
CA ALA A 265 0.57 -7.37 8.72
C ALA A 265 1.84 -7.28 9.58
N ARG A 266 2.99 -7.06 8.94
CA ARG A 266 4.30 -7.13 9.59
C ARG A 266 5.36 -6.30 8.87
N VAL A 267 6.25 -5.69 9.64
CA VAL A 267 7.35 -4.82 9.18
C VAL A 267 8.64 -5.27 9.84
N TYR A 268 9.64 -5.64 9.05
CA TYR A 268 10.95 -6.10 9.52
C TYR A 268 12.01 -6.04 8.41
N PRO A 269 13.32 -5.97 8.74
CA PRO A 269 14.38 -6.16 7.76
C PRO A 269 14.34 -7.57 7.18
N ALA A 270 14.33 -7.69 5.86
CA ALA A 270 14.30 -8.96 5.15
C ALA A 270 15.41 -9.04 4.10
N LEU A 271 15.99 -10.22 3.93
CA LEU A 271 16.82 -10.54 2.77
C LEU A 271 15.92 -10.65 1.54
N VAL A 272 16.24 -9.89 0.49
CA VAL A 272 15.53 -9.86 -0.78
C VAL A 272 16.51 -10.31 -1.87
N PRO A 273 16.21 -11.38 -2.63
CA PRO A 273 17.07 -11.83 -3.73
C PRO A 273 17.32 -10.69 -4.74
N LEU A 274 18.55 -10.57 -5.25
CA LEU A 274 18.93 -9.51 -6.19
C LEU A 274 18.16 -9.57 -7.53
N THR A 275 17.50 -10.70 -7.82
CA THR A 275 16.59 -10.89 -8.97
C THR A 275 15.17 -10.37 -8.73
N HIS A 276 14.77 -10.10 -7.48
CA HIS A 276 13.43 -9.66 -7.15
C HIS A 276 13.27 -8.14 -7.36
N PRO A 277 12.17 -7.64 -7.95
CA PRO A 277 12.03 -6.22 -8.31
C PRO A 277 12.33 -5.23 -7.17
N LEU A 278 11.89 -5.52 -5.94
CA LEU A 278 12.15 -4.68 -4.76
C LEU A 278 13.64 -4.52 -4.40
N ALA A 279 14.54 -5.40 -4.83
CA ALA A 279 15.98 -5.24 -4.61
C ALA A 279 16.56 -4.03 -5.38
N SER A 280 15.98 -3.71 -6.54
CA SER A 280 16.42 -2.58 -7.39
C SER A 280 15.96 -1.20 -6.88
N VAL A 281 15.11 -1.17 -5.86
CA VAL A 281 14.49 0.05 -5.31
C VAL A 281 15.50 0.80 -4.44
N ASN A 282 16.27 1.64 -5.12
CA ASN A 282 17.33 2.56 -4.69
C ASN A 282 16.95 3.75 -3.77
N GLY A 283 17.65 4.04 -2.67
CA GLY A 283 17.62 5.38 -2.05
C GLY A 283 16.26 5.76 -1.45
N ALA A 284 15.89 7.06 -1.49
CA ALA A 284 14.62 7.56 -0.94
C ALA A 284 13.36 7.22 -1.79
N PHE A 285 13.46 6.30 -2.76
CA PHE A 285 12.31 5.82 -3.53
C PHE A 285 11.55 4.74 -2.77
N ASN A 286 10.23 4.72 -2.97
CA ASN A 286 9.32 3.71 -2.46
C ASN A 286 8.87 2.76 -3.58
N ALA A 287 8.44 1.56 -3.20
CA ALA A 287 7.73 0.65 -4.09
C ALA A 287 6.70 -0.18 -3.33
N VAL A 288 5.56 -0.45 -3.97
CA VAL A 288 4.55 -1.40 -3.49
C VAL A 288 4.33 -2.46 -4.54
N PHE A 289 4.60 -3.70 -4.17
CA PHE A 289 4.36 -4.91 -4.95
C PHE A 289 3.04 -5.55 -4.48
N VAL A 290 2.18 -5.92 -5.42
CA VAL A 290 0.85 -6.48 -5.17
C VAL A 290 0.72 -7.79 -5.93
N GLU A 291 0.27 -8.83 -5.24
CA GLU A 291 0.04 -10.18 -5.76
C GLU A 291 -1.47 -10.47 -5.66
N ALA A 292 -2.12 -10.70 -6.80
CA ALA A 292 -3.56 -10.97 -6.89
C ALA A 292 -3.88 -12.15 -7.84
N GLU A 293 -5.00 -12.83 -7.60
CA GLU A 293 -5.33 -14.10 -8.27
C GLU A 293 -5.49 -13.99 -9.80
N ALA A 294 -6.07 -12.91 -10.32
CA ALA A 294 -6.28 -12.72 -11.77
C ALA A 294 -5.27 -11.78 -12.43
N ALA A 295 -4.84 -10.72 -11.74
CA ALA A 295 -3.86 -9.76 -12.26
C ALA A 295 -2.41 -10.24 -12.13
N GLY A 296 -2.12 -11.21 -11.26
CA GLY A 296 -0.78 -11.69 -10.98
C GLY A 296 0.06 -10.69 -10.19
N GLU A 297 1.28 -10.42 -10.66
CA GLU A 297 2.25 -9.53 -10.03
C GLU A 297 2.19 -8.11 -10.60
N LEU A 298 2.01 -7.12 -9.73
CA LEU A 298 1.99 -5.69 -10.07
C LEU A 298 2.97 -4.92 -9.19
N MET A 299 3.72 -3.96 -9.75
CA MET A 299 4.59 -3.07 -8.98
C MET A 299 4.32 -1.59 -9.27
N PHE A 300 4.08 -0.83 -8.21
CA PHE A 300 3.96 0.62 -8.23
C PHE A 300 5.23 1.22 -7.62
N TYR A 301 5.89 2.16 -8.31
CA TYR A 301 7.21 2.71 -7.95
C TYR A 301 7.23 4.23 -8.09
N GLY A 302 7.95 4.93 -7.20
CA GLY A 302 8.09 6.38 -7.25
C GLY A 302 8.58 7.00 -5.95
N GLN A 303 8.36 8.31 -5.78
CA GLN A 303 8.78 9.05 -4.58
C GLN A 303 7.73 8.92 -3.47
N GLY A 304 8.17 8.39 -2.32
CA GLY A 304 7.32 8.07 -1.16
C GLY A 304 7.00 9.24 -0.23
N ALA A 305 7.63 10.39 -0.45
CA ALA A 305 7.58 11.58 0.40
C ALA A 305 7.95 12.85 -0.41
N GLY A 306 7.82 14.01 0.22
CA GLY A 306 8.13 15.33 -0.37
C GLY A 306 6.88 16.17 -0.67
N GLY A 307 7.03 17.50 -0.68
CA GLY A 307 5.92 18.44 -0.83
C GLY A 307 5.12 18.25 -2.12
N ALA A 308 5.77 18.45 -3.27
CA ALA A 308 5.14 18.29 -4.59
C ALA A 308 4.68 16.85 -4.91
N PRO A 309 5.45 15.78 -4.59
CA PRO A 309 4.98 14.39 -4.69
C PRO A 309 3.65 14.14 -3.97
N THR A 310 3.55 14.49 -2.69
CA THR A 310 2.31 14.31 -1.91
C THR A 310 1.19 15.23 -2.41
N ALA A 311 1.50 16.47 -2.80
CA ALA A 311 0.51 17.39 -3.37
C ALA A 311 -0.14 16.82 -4.65
N SER A 312 0.62 16.09 -5.48
CA SER A 312 0.08 15.41 -6.67
C SER A 312 -1.04 14.43 -6.33
N ALA A 313 -0.86 13.61 -5.29
CA ALA A 313 -1.90 12.67 -4.83
C ALA A 313 -3.11 13.40 -4.21
N VAL A 314 -2.87 14.45 -3.41
CA VAL A 314 -3.94 15.31 -2.85
C VAL A 314 -4.80 15.92 -3.96
N LEU A 315 -4.17 16.43 -5.04
CA LEU A 315 -4.86 17.01 -6.18
C LEU A 315 -5.61 15.97 -7.01
N GLY A 316 -5.07 14.77 -7.14
CA GLY A 316 -5.75 13.63 -7.76
C GLY A 316 -7.06 13.30 -7.05
N ASP A 317 -7.03 13.22 -5.73
CA ASP A 317 -8.22 12.98 -4.90
C ASP A 317 -9.19 14.18 -4.90
N LEU A 318 -8.68 15.41 -4.84
CA LEU A 318 -9.48 16.66 -4.91
C LEU A 318 -10.28 16.75 -6.22
N VAL A 319 -9.65 16.45 -7.37
CA VAL A 319 -10.35 16.42 -8.68
C VAL A 319 -11.41 15.33 -8.72
N MET A 320 -11.24 14.21 -8.02
CA MET A 320 -12.28 13.16 -7.94
C MET A 320 -13.45 13.58 -7.06
N ALA A 321 -13.19 14.15 -5.87
CA ALA A 321 -14.24 14.71 -5.02
C ALA A 321 -15.03 15.82 -5.72
N ALA A 322 -14.35 16.70 -6.46
CA ALA A 322 -14.99 17.76 -7.23
C ALA A 322 -15.82 17.22 -8.41
N ARG A 323 -15.36 16.16 -9.10
CA ARG A 323 -16.16 15.46 -10.13
C ARG A 323 -17.42 14.83 -9.54
N ASN A 324 -17.29 14.17 -8.38
CA ASN A 324 -18.43 13.56 -7.70
C ASN A 324 -19.49 14.62 -7.33
N ARG A 325 -19.06 15.77 -6.78
CA ARG A 325 -19.90 16.95 -6.51
C ARG A 325 -20.68 17.39 -7.77
N VAL A 326 -19.96 17.69 -8.85
CA VAL A 326 -20.55 18.20 -10.11
C VAL A 326 -21.53 17.19 -10.75
N GLN A 327 -21.29 15.89 -10.60
CA GLN A 327 -22.07 14.83 -11.24
C GLN A 327 -23.16 14.21 -10.33
N GLY A 328 -23.24 14.60 -9.05
CA GLY A 328 -24.08 13.93 -8.05
C GLY A 328 -23.65 12.50 -7.71
N GLY A 329 -22.41 12.14 -8.03
CA GLY A 329 -21.80 10.83 -7.77
C GLY A 329 -21.15 10.71 -6.40
N ARG A 330 -20.45 9.59 -6.15
CA ARG A 330 -19.56 9.36 -5.00
C ARG A 330 -18.45 8.38 -5.35
N GLY A 331 -17.38 8.41 -4.57
CA GLY A 331 -16.35 7.38 -4.54
C GLY A 331 -16.83 6.05 -3.94
N PRO A 332 -15.95 5.01 -3.96
CA PRO A 332 -16.25 3.72 -3.33
C PRO A 332 -16.31 3.84 -1.81
N GLY A 333 -17.49 3.58 -1.22
CA GLY A 333 -17.67 3.48 0.23
C GLY A 333 -17.12 2.16 0.80
N ARG A 334 -16.77 2.18 2.09
CA ARG A 334 -16.19 1.06 2.85
C ARG A 334 -17.27 0.09 3.35
N ARG A 335 -18.03 -0.50 2.42
CA ARG A 335 -19.03 -1.54 2.73
C ARG A 335 -18.36 -2.73 3.44
N GLY A 336 -18.56 -2.85 4.74
CA GLY A 336 -18.00 -3.93 5.55
C GLY A 336 -18.55 -5.30 5.16
N THR A 337 -17.67 -6.20 4.72
CA THR A 337 -17.90 -7.65 4.65
C THR A 337 -17.63 -8.30 6.02
N PRO A 338 -17.99 -9.59 6.24
CA PRO A 338 -17.81 -10.25 7.52
C PRO A 338 -16.36 -10.17 8.03
N SER A 339 -16.18 -9.65 9.24
CA SER A 339 -14.86 -9.33 9.79
C SER A 339 -14.02 -10.57 10.05
N CYS A 340 -12.96 -10.76 9.27
CA CYS A 340 -11.90 -11.71 9.62
C CYS A 340 -11.19 -11.19 10.88
N PRO A 341 -11.19 -11.94 12.01
CA PRO A 341 -10.66 -11.44 13.26
C PRO A 341 -9.13 -11.39 13.22
N SER A 342 -8.55 -10.22 13.48
CA SER A 342 -7.12 -10.14 13.79
C SER A 342 -6.84 -10.87 15.11
N ARG A 343 -5.71 -11.56 15.17
CA ARG A 343 -5.13 -12.06 16.42
C ARG A 343 -3.62 -11.94 16.30
N ARG A 344 -3.00 -11.36 17.34
CA ARG A 344 -1.55 -11.27 17.47
C ARG A 344 -0.91 -12.64 17.33
N SER A 345 0.17 -12.72 16.55
CA SER A 345 0.99 -13.92 16.46
C SER A 345 1.55 -14.25 17.85
N VAL A 346 1.36 -15.50 18.28
CA VAL A 346 1.97 -15.98 19.53
C VAL A 346 3.46 -16.17 19.26
N SER A 347 4.30 -15.40 19.95
CA SER A 347 5.75 -15.58 19.88
C SER A 347 6.13 -17.00 20.31
N SER A 348 7.00 -17.64 19.54
CA SER A 348 7.52 -18.97 19.84
C SER A 348 8.22 -18.96 21.20
N ARG A 349 7.59 -19.59 22.20
CA ARG A 349 8.21 -19.72 23.52
C ARG A 349 9.50 -20.52 23.39
N ARG A 350 10.53 -20.06 24.11
CA ARG A 350 11.87 -20.67 24.14
C ARG A 350 11.78 -22.18 24.29
N ALA A 351 12.63 -22.91 23.56
CA ALA A 351 12.83 -24.33 23.76
C ALA A 351 13.44 -24.58 25.16
N THR A 352 12.59 -24.87 26.14
CA THR A 352 13.01 -25.33 27.46
C THR A 352 13.42 -26.81 27.35
N THR A 353 14.52 -27.19 28.00
CA THR A 353 15.11 -28.53 27.91
C THR A 353 14.18 -29.62 28.42
N CYS A 354 13.65 -30.45 27.52
CA CYS A 354 12.98 -31.70 27.90
C CYS A 354 14.02 -32.72 28.39
N GLY A 355 14.16 -32.85 29.72
CA GLY A 355 14.85 -33.98 30.33
C GLY A 355 14.03 -35.26 30.17
N CYS A 356 14.67 -36.36 29.78
CA CYS A 356 14.00 -37.65 29.59
C CYS A 356 13.57 -38.27 30.93
N GLY A 357 12.30 -38.12 31.30
CA GLY A 357 11.67 -38.81 32.44
C GLY A 357 10.80 -39.98 31.99
N TRP A 358 11.25 -41.22 32.21
CA TRP A 358 10.41 -42.41 32.04
C TRP A 358 9.44 -42.57 33.22
N GLN A 359 8.15 -42.75 32.97
CA GLN A 359 7.29 -43.60 33.81
C GLN A 359 6.02 -44.05 33.07
N THR A 360 5.40 -45.12 33.59
CA THR A 360 4.45 -45.99 32.89
C THR A 360 3.00 -45.77 33.29
N SER A 361 2.07 -46.10 32.39
CA SER A 361 0.67 -46.44 32.72
C SER A 361 0.08 -47.38 31.66
N PRO A 362 -0.76 -48.37 32.01
CA PRO A 362 -1.15 -49.46 31.11
C PRO A 362 -2.53 -49.28 30.43
N ALA A 363 -2.65 -50.01 29.31
CA ALA A 363 -3.84 -50.51 28.62
C ALA A 363 -5.27 -50.15 29.10
N CYS A 364 -6.10 -49.72 28.14
CA CYS A 364 -7.31 -50.47 27.78
C CYS A 364 -7.79 -50.16 26.35
N SER A 365 -8.46 -51.12 25.72
CA SER A 365 -8.96 -51.12 24.32
C SER A 365 -10.30 -51.89 24.25
N PRO A 366 -10.87 -52.18 23.06
CA PRO A 366 -11.42 -51.31 22.02
C PRO A 366 -12.95 -51.55 21.85
N LEU A 367 -13.63 -50.95 20.85
CA LEU A 367 -14.91 -51.48 20.32
C LEU A 367 -15.26 -50.96 18.91
N TRP A 368 -15.78 -51.84 18.04
CA TRP A 368 -16.15 -51.67 16.61
C TRP A 368 -16.88 -52.98 16.15
N PRO A 369 -17.53 -53.13 14.96
CA PRO A 369 -17.92 -52.17 13.91
C PRO A 369 -19.47 -51.93 13.89
N PRO A 370 -20.39 -52.45 13.02
CA PRO A 370 -20.31 -53.24 11.78
C PRO A 370 -21.08 -52.70 10.52
N ASN A 371 -20.41 -52.80 9.36
CA ASN A 371 -20.95 -53.12 8.01
C ASN A 371 -21.87 -52.17 7.19
N SER A 372 -21.80 -52.42 5.88
CA SER A 372 -22.41 -51.78 4.69
C SER A 372 -23.49 -52.73 4.07
N PRO A 373 -23.89 -52.75 2.77
CA PRO A 373 -23.72 -51.82 1.62
C PRO A 373 -25.02 -51.59 0.79
N SER A 374 -24.98 -50.78 -0.31
CA SER A 374 -25.86 -50.99 -1.50
C SER A 374 -25.35 -50.26 -2.77
N VAL A 375 -25.91 -50.59 -3.95
CA VAL A 375 -25.50 -50.13 -5.30
C VAL A 375 -26.72 -49.75 -6.16
N ARG A 376 -26.59 -48.69 -6.99
CA ARG A 376 -27.20 -48.42 -8.35
C ARG A 376 -26.94 -46.94 -8.71
N SER A 377 -26.43 -46.47 -9.85
CA SER A 377 -26.50 -46.83 -11.30
C SER A 377 -27.68 -46.21 -12.08
N ALA A 378 -27.46 -45.04 -12.73
CA ALA A 378 -28.31 -44.51 -13.81
C ALA A 378 -27.60 -43.42 -14.66
N SER A 379 -27.65 -43.54 -15.99
CA SER A 379 -27.20 -42.57 -17.02
C SER A 379 -27.77 -42.98 -18.39
N PRO A 380 -27.80 -42.12 -19.43
CA PRO A 380 -28.28 -40.74 -19.54
C PRO A 380 -29.59 -40.72 -20.39
N PRO A 381 -29.99 -39.62 -21.09
CA PRO A 381 -29.53 -39.47 -22.49
C PRO A 381 -29.40 -38.02 -23.02
N CYS A 382 -28.80 -37.89 -24.21
CA CYS A 382 -28.88 -36.78 -25.20
C CYS A 382 -28.66 -35.31 -24.78
N GLY A 383 -27.90 -34.47 -25.50
CA GLY A 383 -26.99 -34.72 -26.63
C GLY A 383 -27.14 -33.74 -27.80
N ARG A 384 -26.08 -32.98 -28.11
CA ARG A 384 -25.77 -32.42 -29.44
C ARG A 384 -24.30 -32.00 -29.50
N ARG A 385 -23.56 -32.49 -30.50
CA ARG A 385 -22.29 -31.90 -30.95
C ARG A 385 -22.53 -31.21 -32.29
N VAL A 386 -21.91 -30.07 -32.53
CA VAL A 386 -21.74 -29.49 -33.87
C VAL A 386 -20.28 -29.69 -34.28
N ARG A 387 -20.06 -30.19 -35.50
CA ARG A 387 -18.74 -30.17 -36.17
C ARG A 387 -18.70 -28.99 -37.14
N SER A 388 -17.52 -28.43 -37.36
CA SER A 388 -17.18 -27.75 -38.62
C SER A 388 -15.82 -28.24 -39.11
N THR A 389 -15.57 -28.17 -40.42
CA THR A 389 -14.42 -28.83 -41.07
C THR A 389 -13.82 -27.99 -42.20
N ARG A 390 -12.50 -27.75 -42.11
CA ARG A 390 -11.52 -27.43 -43.17
C ARG A 390 -12.04 -27.17 -44.61
N ARG A 391 -11.63 -26.04 -45.22
CA ARG A 391 -10.52 -25.98 -46.23
C ARG A 391 -10.33 -24.61 -46.93
N ALA A 392 -9.08 -24.08 -46.87
CA ALA A 392 -8.27 -23.48 -47.97
C ALA A 392 -8.82 -22.23 -48.75
N ARG A 393 -8.05 -21.44 -49.54
CA ARG A 393 -6.65 -21.48 -50.07
C ARG A 393 -6.04 -20.05 -50.14
N GLY A 394 -4.72 -19.93 -50.39
CA GLY A 394 -4.06 -18.72 -50.94
C GLY A 394 -2.86 -18.23 -50.10
N TRP A 395 -1.61 -18.65 -50.33
CA TRP A 395 -0.63 -18.23 -51.37
C TRP A 395 -0.14 -16.77 -51.30
N TRP A 396 1.11 -16.58 -50.87
CA TRP A 396 2.17 -16.02 -51.75
C TRP A 396 3.58 -16.41 -51.28
N CYS A 397 4.55 -16.28 -52.19
CA CYS A 397 5.99 -16.57 -52.03
C CYS A 397 6.76 -15.26 -51.69
N SER A 398 8.05 -15.21 -51.31
CA SER A 398 9.10 -16.19 -50.96
C SER A 398 10.39 -15.43 -50.56
N ARG A 399 11.30 -16.04 -49.77
CA ARG A 399 12.69 -16.35 -50.20
C ARG A 399 13.53 -16.98 -49.09
N THR A 400 14.51 -17.78 -49.50
CA THR A 400 15.47 -18.52 -48.65
C THR A 400 16.79 -17.78 -48.52
N ARG A 401 17.53 -18.03 -47.42
CA ARG A 401 18.96 -18.45 -47.42
C ARG A 401 19.49 -18.69 -46.00
N GLN A 402 20.00 -19.90 -45.76
CA GLN A 402 21.14 -20.12 -44.85
C GLN A 402 22.43 -20.11 -45.68
N PRO A 403 23.60 -19.96 -45.05
CA PRO A 403 24.57 -21.05 -45.11
C PRO A 403 25.23 -21.41 -43.76
N THR A 404 25.87 -22.57 -43.72
CA THR A 404 26.71 -23.12 -42.64
C THR A 404 28.08 -23.53 -43.25
N PRO A 405 28.99 -24.31 -42.62
CA PRO A 405 29.41 -24.43 -41.20
C PRO A 405 30.95 -24.33 -41.01
N ARG A 406 31.43 -24.26 -39.75
CA ARG A 406 32.72 -24.77 -39.18
C ARG A 406 32.77 -24.34 -37.69
N PHE A 407 33.32 -25.06 -36.72
CA PHE A 407 34.22 -26.23 -36.70
C PHE A 407 33.71 -27.38 -35.78
N ARG A 408 34.29 -28.58 -35.95
CA ARG A 408 34.30 -29.72 -35.00
C ARG A 408 35.61 -29.64 -34.16
N LYS A 409 35.89 -30.34 -33.05
CA LYS A 409 35.27 -31.40 -32.23
C LYS A 409 36.09 -31.49 -30.93
N LEU A 410 35.50 -31.86 -29.78
CA LEU A 410 36.07 -32.84 -28.82
C LEU A 410 35.06 -33.13 -27.68
N LEU A 411 35.19 -34.32 -27.09
CA LEU A 411 34.35 -34.98 -26.08
C LEU A 411 35.25 -36.00 -25.35
N PRO A 412 34.85 -36.66 -24.24
CA PRO A 412 33.75 -36.37 -23.30
C PRO A 412 34.22 -36.38 -21.81
N LEU A 413 33.30 -36.16 -20.86
CA LEU A 413 33.04 -37.07 -19.71
C LEU A 413 31.79 -36.61 -18.90
N LEU A 414 31.19 -37.55 -18.16
CA LEU A 414 29.90 -37.50 -17.42
C LEU A 414 29.98 -38.54 -16.29
N PRO A 415 29.05 -38.62 -15.29
CA PRO A 415 27.92 -37.74 -14.94
C PRO A 415 27.97 -37.31 -13.45
N ILE A 416 26.81 -37.29 -12.74
CA ILE A 416 26.53 -36.84 -11.35
C ILE A 416 26.18 -35.34 -11.30
N LEU A 417 25.03 -34.88 -10.80
CA LEU A 417 23.93 -35.53 -10.06
C LEU A 417 22.56 -34.98 -10.55
N MET A 418 21.58 -35.86 -10.82
CA MET A 418 20.15 -35.49 -10.86
C MET A 418 19.49 -36.08 -9.61
N TRP A 419 18.61 -35.33 -8.95
CA TRP A 419 17.38 -35.75 -8.25
C TRP A 419 16.93 -34.62 -7.31
N TYR A 420 15.85 -33.91 -7.65
CA TYR A 420 14.67 -33.67 -6.79
C TYR A 420 13.61 -32.83 -7.52
N TRP A 421 12.37 -32.90 -7.03
CA TRP A 421 11.17 -32.16 -7.46
C TRP A 421 10.63 -32.43 -8.88
N ALA A 422 9.56 -33.23 -8.88
CA ALA A 422 8.40 -33.14 -9.77
C ALA A 422 7.14 -33.32 -8.91
#